data_AF-A0A3Q8ZIW0-F1
#
_entry.id   AF-A0A3Q8ZIW0-F1
#
_cell.length_a   1.000
_cell.length_b   1.000
_cell.length_c   1.000
_cell.angle_alpha   90.00
_cell.angle_beta   90.00
_cell.angle_gamma   90.00
#
_symmetry.space_group_name_H-M   'P 1'
#
loop_
_entity.id
_entity.type
_entity.pdbx_description
1 polymer ?
#
loop_
_entity_poly.entity_id
_entity_poly.type
_entity_poly.pdbx_seq_one_letter_code
_entity_poly.pdbx_strand_id
1 'polypeptide(L)' 'MIEIHSIETANARLRIRRAENSLKRANDLLDEEAGVALNLALCGRIRAAQRRLIEARARLTTIDPTGTN' A
#
# COMPACT_ATOMS: atom_id res chain seq x y z
N MET A 1 -11.69 -1.57 -45.93
CA MET A 1 -12.62 -2.17 -44.94
C MET A 1 -11.94 -3.28 -44.11
N ILE A 2 -11.22 -4.22 -44.73
CA ILE A 2 -10.44 -5.27 -44.05
C ILE A 2 -9.34 -4.70 -43.13
N GLU A 3 -8.68 -3.61 -43.53
CA GLU A 3 -7.62 -2.98 -42.74
C GLU A 3 -8.11 -2.37 -41.43
N ILE A 4 -9.29 -1.75 -41.40
CA ILE A 4 -9.88 -1.18 -40.18
C ILE A 4 -10.17 -2.29 -39.16
N HIS A 5 -10.78 -3.39 -39.61
CA HIS A 5 -11.03 -4.56 -38.77
C HIS A 5 -9.72 -5.18 -38.23
N SER A 6 -8.68 -5.24 -39.05
CA SER A 6 -7.35 -5.74 -38.64
C SER A 6 -6.73 -4.87 -37.53
N ILE A 7 -6.79 -3.54 -37.69
CA ILE A 7 -6.27 -2.57 -36.72
C ILE A 7 -7.06 -2.64 -35.40
N GLU A 8 -8.39 -2.69 -35.46
CA GLU A 8 -9.22 -2.82 -34.27
C GLU A 8 -8.95 -4.13 -33.50
N THR A 9 -8.79 -5.24 -34.23
CA THR A 9 -8.44 -6.53 -33.64
C THR A 9 -7.06 -6.50 -32.97
N ALA A 10 -6.06 -5.88 -33.61
CA ALA A 10 -4.72 -5.72 -33.03
C ALA A 10 -4.75 -4.85 -31.76
N ASN A 11 -5.51 -3.76 -31.78
CA ASN A 11 -5.70 -2.88 -30.62
C ASN A 11 -6.39 -3.61 -29.47
N ALA A 12 -7.43 -4.40 -29.75
CA ALA A 12 -8.10 -5.20 -28.74
C ALA A 12 -7.14 -6.19 -28.06
N ARG A 13 -6.34 -6.92 -28.85
CA ARG A 13 -5.31 -7.85 -28.33
C ARG A 13 -4.26 -7.13 -27.47
N LEU A 14 -3.82 -5.95 -27.90
CA LEU A 14 -2.87 -5.15 -27.14
C LEU A 14 -3.45 -4.70 -25.80
N ARG A 15 -4.72 -4.27 -25.77
CA ARG A 15 -5.42 -3.86 -24.54
C ARG A 15 -5.55 -5.04 -23.57
N ILE A 16 -5.89 -6.23 -24.07
CA ILE A 16 -5.96 -7.45 -23.25
C ILE A 16 -4.59 -7.75 -22.63
N ARG A 17 -3.52 -7.83 -23.42
CA ARG A 17 -2.16 -8.08 -22.90
C ARG A 17 -1.71 -7.06 -21.86
N ARG A 18 -2.07 -5.79 -22.05
CA ARG A 18 -1.76 -4.73 -21.07
C ARG A 18 -2.54 -4.93 -19.77
N ALA A 19 -3.83 -5.27 -19.86
CA ALA A 19 -4.65 -5.55 -18.69
C ALA A 19 -4.13 -6.78 -17.93
N GLU A 20 -3.78 -7.87 -18.63
CA GLU A 20 -3.18 -9.08 -18.04
C GLU A 20 -1.87 -8.76 -17.31
N ASN A 21 -0.97 -7.99 -17.94
CA ASN A 21 0.28 -7.58 -17.30
C ASN A 21 0.05 -6.69 -16.08
N SER A 22 -0.92 -5.77 -16.14
CA SER A 22 -1.27 -4.93 -14.99
C SER A 22 -1.83 -5.76 -13.84
N LEU A 23 -2.68 -6.74 -14.14
CA LEU A 23 -3.23 -7.66 -13.15
C LEU A 23 -2.14 -8.52 -12.52
N LYS A 24 -1.22 -9.07 -13.34
CA LYS A 24 -0.07 -9.83 -12.84
C LYS A 24 0.77 -9.01 -11.87
N ARG A 25 1.12 -7.77 -12.23
CA ARG A 25 1.88 -6.88 -11.34
C ARG A 25 1.15 -6.55 -10.04
N ALA A 26 -0.17 -6.37 -10.10
CA ALA A 26 -0.97 -6.16 -8.90
C ALA A 26 -0.97 -7.40 -8.00
N ASN A 27 -1.08 -8.60 -8.58
CA ASN A 27 -0.99 -9.85 -7.85
C ASN A 27 0.42 -10.09 -7.28
N ASP A 28 1.48 -9.76 -8.01
CA ASP A 28 2.87 -9.87 -7.52
C ASP A 28 3.12 -8.94 -6.30
N LEU A 29 2.44 -7.79 -6.23
CA LEU A 29 2.47 -6.90 -5.05
C LEU A 29 1.66 -7.43 -3.87
N LEU A 30 0.68 -8.28 -4.14
CA LEU A 30 -0.15 -8.96 -3.15
C LEU A 30 0.39 -10.35 -2.79
N ASP A 31 1.43 -10.82 -3.49
CA ASP A 31 2.09 -12.08 -3.19
C ASP A 31 2.51 -12.10 -1.72
N GLU A 32 2.41 -13.26 -1.09
CA GLU A 32 2.47 -13.40 0.37
C GLU A 32 3.74 -12.74 0.94
N GLU A 33 4.85 -12.81 0.21
CA GLU A 33 6.12 -12.21 0.61
C GLU A 33 6.09 -10.67 0.58
N ALA A 34 5.51 -10.07 -0.47
CA ALA A 34 5.34 -8.62 -0.60
C ALA A 34 4.25 -8.08 0.37
N GLY A 35 3.16 -8.82 0.53
CA GLY A 35 2.10 -8.52 1.49
C GLY A 35 2.59 -8.60 2.94
N VAL A 36 3.39 -9.61 3.29
CA VAL A 36 4.02 -9.74 4.61
C VAL A 36 5.01 -8.60 4.84
N ALA A 37 5.84 -8.24 3.87
CA ALA A 37 6.76 -7.10 3.99
C ALA A 37 6.00 -5.78 4.22
N LEU A 38 4.91 -5.54 3.49
CA LEU A 38 4.05 -4.37 3.67
C LEU A 38 3.43 -4.33 5.07
N ASN A 39 2.89 -5.47 5.53
CA ASN A 39 2.30 -5.60 6.85
C ASN A 39 3.32 -5.39 7.98
N LEU A 40 4.54 -5.93 7.83
CA LEU A 40 5.63 -5.73 8.79
C LEU A 40 6.06 -4.26 8.86
N ALA A 41 6.20 -3.59 7.71
CA ALA A 41 6.52 -2.17 7.66
C ALA A 41 5.43 -1.32 8.33
N LEU A 42 4.15 -1.63 8.08
CA LEU A 42 3.02 -0.96 8.72
C LEU A 42 3.03 -1.16 10.24
N CYS A 43 3.19 -2.41 10.70
CA CYS A 43 3.33 -2.74 12.12
C CYS A 43 4.50 -1.99 12.78
N GLY A 44 5.64 -1.85 12.08
CA GLY A 44 6.76 -1.04 12.54
C GLY A 44 6.39 0.44 12.74
N ARG A 45 5.68 1.04 11.78
CA ARG A 45 5.20 2.43 11.88
C ARG A 45 4.22 2.62 13.02
N ILE A 46 3.27 1.71 13.21
CA ILE A 46 2.30 1.76 14.31
C ILE A 46 3.02 1.69 15.67
N ARG A 47 3.95 0.74 15.84
CA ARG A 47 4.74 0.63 17.07
C ARG A 47 5.56 1.89 17.36
N ALA A 48 6.18 2.47 16.33
CA ALA A 48 6.91 3.73 16.48
C ALA A 48 6.00 4.90 16.89
N ALA A 49 4.79 4.99 16.31
CA ALA A 49 3.80 5.99 16.71
C ALA A 49 3.30 5.79 18.14
N GLN A 50 3.03 4.55 18.55
CA GLN A 50 2.65 4.22 19.93
C GLN A 50 3.73 4.61 20.94
N ARG A 51 5.02 4.31 20.65
CA ARG A 51 6.14 4.73 21.50
C ARG A 51 6.19 6.24 21.67
N ARG A 52 6.12 6.99 20.56
CA ARG A 52 6.10 8.46 20.58
C ARG A 52 4.93 9.01 21.41
N LEU A 53 3.76 8.39 21.32
CA LEU A 53 2.60 8.78 22.13
C LEU A 53 2.85 8.56 23.64
N ILE A 54 3.42 7.41 24.01
CA ILE A 54 3.77 7.10 25.40
C ILE A 54 4.79 8.11 25.94
N GLU A 55 5.86 8.38 25.18
CA GLU A 55 6.89 9.36 25.54
C GLU A 55 6.29 10.76 25.70
N ALA A 56 5.40 11.18 24.79
CA ALA A 56 4.71 12.45 24.87
C ALA A 56 3.81 12.53 26.12
N ARG A 57 3.09 11.46 26.45
CA ARG A 57 2.28 11.38 27.68
C ARG A 57 3.14 11.47 28.93
N ALA A 58 4.24 10.72 29.00
CA ALA A 58 5.16 10.77 30.14
C ALA A 58 5.75 12.19 30.33
N ARG A 59 6.11 12.84 29.22
CA ARG A 59 6.58 14.22 29.24
C ARG A 59 5.49 15.19 29.70
N LEU A 60 4.24 15.00 29.27
CA LEU A 60 3.11 15.82 29.70
C LEU A 60 2.90 15.70 31.22
N THR A 61 2.88 14.48 31.77
CA THR A 61 2.76 14.26 33.23
C THR A 61 3.91 14.90 34.01
N THR A 62 5.10 15.00 33.42
CA THR A 62 6.24 15.70 34.03
C THR A 62 6.04 17.22 34.05
N ILE A 63 5.46 17.78 32.99
CA ILE A 63 5.25 19.23 32.82
C ILE A 63 4.03 19.71 33.61
N ASP A 64 2.95 18.94 33.59
CA ASP A 64 1.70 19.23 34.27
C ASP A 64 1.20 17.98 35.03
N PRO A 65 1.68 17.77 36.26
CA PRO A 65 1.29 16.62 37.08
C PRO A 65 -0.16 16.69 37.56
N THR A 66 -0.85 17.83 37.38
CA THR A 66 -2.22 18.08 37.87
C THR A 66 -3.28 18.10 36.77
N GLY A 67 -2.89 18.28 35.50
CA GLY A 67 -3.80 18.41 34.35
C GLY A 67 -4.25 17.12 33.68
N THR A 68 -4.07 15.96 34.33
CA THR A 68 -4.51 14.67 33.77
C THR A 68 -5.82 14.22 34.42
N ASN A 69 -6.95 14.79 33.99
CA ASN A 69 -8.30 14.23 34.18
C ASN A 69 -8.80 13.67 32.84
#